data_AF-A0A7V9AJS8-F1
#
_entry.id   AF-A0A7V9AJS8-F1
#
_cell.length_a   1.000
_cell.length_b   1.000
_cell.length_c   1.000
_cell.angle_alpha   90.00
_cell.angle_beta   90.00
_cell.angle_gamma   90.00
#
_symmetry.space_group_name_H-M   'P 1'
#
loop_
_entity.id
_entity.type
_entity.pdbx_description
1 polymer ?
#
loop_
_entity_poly.entity_id
_entity_poly.type
_entity_poly.pdbx_seq_one_letter_code
_entity_poly.pdbx_strand_id
1 'polypeptide(L)' 'MAKAEKVVRKNMRLRQDLIDQAKDILGTKTETETVEQALELVAFRKEVSEGIRRIAGSHSMRDIFAEEAEV' A
#
# COMPACT_ATOMS: atom_id res chain seq x y z
N MET A 1 17.84 -3.74 4.97
CA MET A 1 18.21 -2.66 4.02
C MET A 1 17.61 -3.05 2.68
N ALA A 2 16.47 -2.47 2.30
CA ALA A 2 15.88 -2.75 0.98
C ALA A 2 16.94 -2.44 -0.09
N LYS A 3 17.17 -3.39 -1.00
CA LYS A 3 18.17 -3.26 -2.06
C LYS A 3 17.81 -2.01 -2.86
N ALA A 4 18.66 -0.98 -2.82
CA ALA A 4 18.48 0.20 -3.64
C ALA A 4 18.46 -0.25 -5.10
N GLU A 5 17.26 -0.36 -5.65
CA GLU A 5 17.05 -0.87 -6.98
C GLU A 5 17.57 0.16 -7.99
N LYS A 6 18.00 -0.32 -9.15
CA LYS A 6 18.60 0.55 -10.17
C LYS A 6 17.55 1.55 -10.64
N VAL A 7 17.73 2.82 -10.30
CA VAL A 7 16.93 3.92 -10.83
C VAL A 7 17.19 4.04 -12.33
N VAL A 8 16.15 3.89 -13.14
CA VAL A 8 16.23 3.99 -14.61
C VAL A 8 15.25 5.06 -15.06
N ARG A 9 15.74 6.00 -15.88
CA ARG A 9 14.90 7.01 -16.50
C ARG A 9 13.74 6.37 -17.26
N LYS A 10 12.53 6.84 -17.00
CA LYS A 10 11.33 6.49 -17.74
C LYS A 10 10.87 7.70 -18.55
N ASN A 11 10.36 7.46 -19.76
CA ASN A 11 9.73 8.50 -20.57
C ASN A 11 8.28 8.04 -20.81
N MET A 12 7.33 8.68 -20.13
CA MET A 12 5.91 8.37 -20.21
C MET A 12 5.09 9.65 -20.13
N ARG A 13 3.89 9.64 -20.71
CA ARG A 13 2.92 10.73 -20.55
C ARG A 13 1.94 10.32 -19.45
N LEU A 14 1.85 11.14 -18.42
CA LEU A 14 0.93 10.97 -17.31
C LEU A 14 0.03 12.20 -17.24
N ARG A 15 -1.14 12.05 -16.61
CA ARG A 15 -1.99 13.20 -16.34
C ARG A 15 -1.48 13.93 -15.10
N GLN A 16 -1.32 15.24 -15.20
CA GLN A 16 -0.80 16.06 -14.09
C GLN A 16 -1.73 16.04 -12.88
N ASP A 17 -3.05 16.06 -13.11
CA ASP A 17 -4.07 16.06 -12.05
C ASP A 17 -3.98 14.83 -11.13
N LEU A 18 -3.62 13.66 -11.67
CA LEU A 18 -3.40 12.45 -10.89
C LEU A 18 -2.15 12.55 -10.02
N ILE A 19 -1.09 13.15 -10.55
CA ILE A 19 0.17 13.34 -9.81
C ILE A 19 -0.05 14.33 -8.69
N ASP A 20 -0.73 15.45 -8.94
CA ASP A 20 -1.02 16.46 -7.93
C ASP A 20 -1.87 15.87 -6.80
N GLN A 21 -2.94 15.15 -7.13
CA GLN A 21 -3.76 14.45 -6.13
C GLN A 21 -2.95 13.44 -5.32
N ALA A 22 -2.08 12.66 -5.98
CA ALA A 22 -1.22 11.71 -5.29
C ALA A 22 -0.17 12.41 -4.41
N LYS A 23 0.36 13.57 -4.82
CA LYS A 23 1.27 14.38 -4.01
C LYS A 23 0.61 14.84 -2.72
N ASP A 24 -0.63 15.31 -2.80
CA ASP A 24 -1.38 15.78 -1.63
C ASP A 24 -1.68 14.63 -0.66
N ILE A 25 -2.09 13.47 -1.19
CA ILE A 25 -2.39 12.28 -0.38
C ILE A 25 -1.13 11.73 0.29
N LEU A 26 -0.02 11.67 -0.45
CA LEU A 26 1.23 11.04 0.01
C LEU A 26 2.17 12.02 0.74
N GLY A 27 1.93 13.34 0.66
CA GLY A 27 2.80 14.35 1.25
C GLY A 27 4.19 14.45 0.61
N THR A 28 4.32 14.10 -0.66
CA THR A 28 5.61 13.98 -1.35
C THR A 28 6.06 15.28 -2.00
N LYS A 29 7.39 15.49 -2.08
CA LYS A 29 7.97 16.74 -2.56
C LYS A 29 8.08 16.79 -4.08
N THR A 30 8.39 15.65 -4.69
CA THR A 30 8.65 15.54 -6.14
C THR A 30 7.76 14.51 -6.80
N GLU A 31 7.47 14.69 -8.09
CA GLU A 31 6.64 13.74 -8.86
C GLU A 31 7.27 12.34 -8.91
N THR A 32 8.59 12.25 -9.03
CA THR A 32 9.30 10.95 -8.98
C THR A 32 9.03 10.23 -7.67
N GLU A 33 9.19 10.93 -6.55
CA GLU A 33 8.91 10.38 -5.21
C GLU A 33 7.44 9.96 -5.09
N THR A 34 6.50 10.75 -5.63
CA THR A 34 5.08 10.41 -5.66
C THR A 34 4.82 9.11 -6.40
N VAL A 35 5.39 8.96 -7.60
CA VAL A 35 5.20 7.77 -8.43
C VAL A 35 5.84 6.55 -7.77
N GLU A 36 7.05 6.68 -7.22
CA GLU A 36 7.71 5.58 -6.51
C GLU A 36 6.89 5.13 -5.29
N GLN A 37 6.50 6.05 -4.41
CA GLN A 37 5.70 5.72 -3.23
C GLN A 37 4.32 5.16 -3.58
N ALA A 38 3.67 5.68 -4.63
CA ALA A 38 2.39 5.14 -5.08
C ALA A 38 2.52 3.68 -5.55
N LEU A 39 3.60 3.34 -6.26
CA LEU A 39 3.88 1.98 -6.70
C LEU A 39 4.22 1.05 -5.51
N GLU A 40 5.02 1.52 -4.56
CA GLU A 40 5.31 0.79 -3.32
C GLU A 40 4.03 0.51 -2.53
N LEU A 41 3.13 1.49 -2.42
CA LEU A 41 1.87 1.34 -1.70
C LEU A 41 0.96 0.27 -2.36
N VAL A 42 0.96 0.17 -3.69
CA VAL A 42 0.23 -0.89 -4.41
C VAL A 42 0.80 -2.27 -4.09
N ALA A 43 2.14 -2.41 -4.05
CA ALA A 43 2.79 -3.66 -3.67
C ALA A 43 2.47 -4.02 -2.22
N PHE A 44 2.62 -3.07 -1.30
CA PHE A 44 2.30 -3.24 0.12
C PHE A 44 0.84 -3.65 0.34
N ARG A 45 -0.11 -3.01 -0.35
CA ARG A 45 -1.54 -3.35 -0.27
C ARG A 45 -1.78 -4.82 -0.62
N LYS A 46 -1.09 -5.35 -1.63
CA LYS A 46 -1.19 -6.75 -2.02
C LYS A 46 -0.67 -7.66 -0.91
N GLU A 47 0.51 -7.38 -0.38
CA GLU A 47 1.12 -8.16 0.71
C GLU A 47 0.26 -8.19 1.96
N VAL A 48 -0.30 -7.04 2.37
CA VAL A 48 -1.23 -6.94 3.49
C VAL A 48 -2.48 -7.78 3.23
N SER A 49 -3.06 -7.67 2.04
CA SER A 49 -4.27 -8.43 1.67
C SER A 49 -4.03 -9.94 1.70
N GLU A 50 -2.88 -10.39 1.22
CA GLU A 50 -2.46 -11.79 1.28
C GLU A 50 -2.21 -12.25 2.73
N GLY A 51 -1.56 -11.40 3.53
CA GLY A 51 -1.36 -11.63 4.96
C GLY A 51 -2.68 -11.83 5.71
N ILE A 52 -3.64 -10.92 5.51
CA ILE A 52 -4.98 -10.99 6.11
C ILE A 52 -5.68 -12.29 5.70
N ARG A 53 -5.64 -12.66 4.42
CA ARG A 53 -6.25 -13.92 3.94
C ARG A 53 -5.62 -15.14 4.58
N ARG A 54 -4.30 -15.17 4.75
CA ARG A 54 -3.59 -16.27 5.43
C ARG A 54 -4.02 -16.37 6.89
N ILE A 55 -4.14 -15.25 7.59
CA ILE A 55 -4.53 -15.21 9.01
C ILE A 55 -6.00 -15.61 9.17
N ALA A 56 -6.90 -15.15 8.30
CA ALA A 56 -8.31 -15.55 8.31
C ALA A 56 -8.47 -17.06 8.04
N GLY A 57 -7.68 -17.63 7.13
CA GLY A 57 -7.70 -19.06 6.84
C GLY A 57 -7.07 -19.93 7.93
N SER A 58 -6.19 -19.38 8.77
CA SER A 58 -5.48 -20.15 9.80
C SER A 58 -6.28 -20.41 11.08
N HIS A 59 -7.49 -19.86 11.21
CA HIS A 59 -8.33 -19.94 12.43
C HIS A 59 -7.61 -19.47 13.71
N SER A 60 -6.52 -18.72 13.56
CA SER A 60 -5.66 -18.31 14.68
C SER A 60 -6.10 -17.00 15.35
N MET A 61 -7.05 -16.27 14.75
CA MET A 61 -7.67 -15.11 15.39
C MET A 61 -8.80 -15.57 16.28
N ARG A 62 -8.70 -15.27 17.58
CA ARG A 62 -9.83 -15.38 18.51
C ARG A 62 -10.70 -14.13 18.38
N ASP A 63 -11.99 -14.34 18.14
CA ASP A 63 -12.99 -13.29 18.27
C ASP A 63 -13.26 -13.05 19.76
N ILE A 64 -12.77 -11.93 20.29
CA ILE A 64 -12.93 -11.54 21.70
C ILE A 64 -14.21 -10.74 21.94
N PHE A 65 -15.00 -10.47 20.89
CA PHE A 65 -16.27 -9.75 20.98
C PHE A 65 -17.48 -10.69 20.82
N ALA A 66 -17.26 -11.97 20.52
CA ALA A 66 -18.32 -12.97 20.43
C ALA A 66 -18.97 -13.30 21.79
N GLU A 67 -18.32 -13.02 22.92
CA GLU A 67 -18.83 -13.32 24.28
C GLU A 67 -19.92 -12.36 24.78
N GLU A 68 -20.08 -11.18 24.17
CA GLU A 68 -21.07 -10.18 24.63
C GLU A 68 -22.46 -10.32 23.96
N ALA A 69 -22.64 -11.27 23.04
CA ALA A 69 -23.88 -11.47 22.30
C ALA A 69 -24.89 -12.44 22.98
N GLU A 70 -24.53 -13.04 24.11
CA GLU A 70 -25.40 -13.90 24.91
C GLU A 70 -25.75 -13.24 26.26
N VAL A 71 -26.50 -12.13 26.23
CA VAL A 71 -27.23 -11.60 27.40
C VAL A 71 -28.64 -11.16 26.99
#